data_AF-A0A3R7B0C8-F1
#
_entry.id   AF-A0A3R7B0C8-F1
#
_cell.length_a   1.000
_cell.length_b   1.000
_cell.length_c   1.000
_cell.angle_alpha   90.00
_cell.angle_beta   90.00
_cell.angle_gamma   90.00
#
_symmetry.space_group_name_H-M   'P 1'
#
loop_
_entity.id
_entity.type
_entity.pdbx_description
1 polymer ?
#
loop_
_entity_poly.entity_id
_entity_poly.type
_entity_poly.pdbx_seq_one_letter_code
_entity_poly.pdbx_strand_id
1 'polypeptide(L)'
;MIFVDANIWCYYFDRRLPEHEHVRELMRKIIKSEEIVCNTIVVMEVAHYLVRHFKGADARRKIGYFVNLRNMNIVDFDRSVMTEALESPRETSRICLHRGFRRKRRRGNSDVGVIKTEENNLT
;
A
#
# COMPACT_ATOMS: atom_id res chain seq x y z
N MET A 1 -5.37 -7.33 11.22
CA MET A 1 -4.43 -7.73 10.15
C MET A 1 -4.77 -6.95 8.88
N ILE A 2 -3.83 -6.17 8.34
CA ILE A 2 -4.04 -5.30 7.18
C ILE A 2 -2.97 -5.60 6.12
N PHE A 3 -3.40 -5.76 4.86
CA PHE A 3 -2.48 -5.80 3.72
C PHE A 3 -2.27 -4.39 3.17
N VAL A 4 -1.01 -3.99 2.95
CA VAL A 4 -0.66 -2.66 2.46
C VAL A 4 0.11 -2.78 1.15
N ASP A 5 -0.45 -2.18 0.08
CA ASP A 5 0.14 -2.16 -1.25
C ASP A 5 1.46 -1.36 -1.29
N ALA A 6 2.35 -1.72 -2.23
CA ALA A 6 3.64 -1.09 -2.45
C ALA A 6 3.52 0.42 -2.69
N ASN A 7 2.48 0.88 -3.39
CA ASN A 7 2.26 2.31 -3.63
C ASN A 7 2.11 3.10 -2.33
N ILE A 8 1.37 2.56 -1.35
CA ILE A 8 1.15 3.22 -0.07
C ILE A 8 2.47 3.32 0.71
N TRP A 9 3.29 2.27 0.67
CA TRP A 9 4.64 2.31 1.25
C TRP A 9 5.54 3.33 0.57
N CYS A 10 5.52 3.41 -0.76
CA CYS A 10 6.28 4.41 -1.52
C CYS A 10 5.87 5.84 -1.13
N TYR A 11 4.57 6.12 -1.07
CA TYR A 11 4.04 7.41 -0.58
C TYR A 11 4.46 7.68 0.86
N TYR A 12 4.46 6.67 1.73
CA TYR A 12 4.90 6.82 3.11
C TYR A 12 6.40 7.13 3.24
N PHE A 13 7.26 6.47 2.45
CA PHE A 13 8.70 6.65 2.56
C PHE A 13 9.23 7.90 1.85
N ASP A 14 8.51 8.42 0.85
CA ASP A 14 8.92 9.57 0.05
C ASP A 14 8.06 10.82 0.27
N ARG A 15 8.59 11.75 1.08
CA ARG A 15 7.97 13.04 1.38
C ARG A 15 7.87 13.98 0.17
N ARG A 16 8.56 13.70 -0.95
CA ARG A 16 8.46 14.51 -2.17
C ARG A 16 7.16 14.27 -2.92
N LEU A 17 6.47 13.16 -2.65
CA LEU A 17 5.21 12.82 -3.30
C LEU A 17 4.06 13.57 -2.62
N PRO A 18 3.14 14.19 -3.38
CA PRO A 18 2.00 14.92 -2.80
C PRO A 18 1.08 14.00 -1.98
N GLU A 19 1.04 12.70 -2.30
CA GLU A 19 0.27 11.70 -1.57
C GLU A 19 0.81 11.42 -0.17
N HIS A 20 2.07 11.79 0.14
CA HIS A 20 2.70 11.53 1.43
C HIS A 20 1.89 12.08 2.61
N GLU A 21 1.44 13.34 2.51
CA GLU A 21 0.70 14.00 3.59
C GLU A 21 -0.64 13.30 3.89
N HIS A 22 -1.26 12.68 2.89
CA HIS A 22 -2.51 11.96 3.06
C HIS A 22 -2.32 10.58 3.72
N VAL A 23 -1.20 9.91 3.46
CA VAL A 23 -0.96 8.55 3.97
C VAL A 23 -0.16 8.50 5.26
N ARG A 24 0.64 9.54 5.57
CA ARG A 24 1.62 9.54 6.65
C ARG A 24 1.02 9.19 8.01
N GLU A 25 -0.03 9.90 8.43
CA GLU A 25 -0.61 9.71 9.76
C GLU A 25 -1.43 8.41 9.84
N LEU A 26 -2.07 8.01 8.73
CA LEU A 26 -2.75 6.70 8.65
C LEU A 26 -1.75 5.56 8.81
N MET A 27 -0.64 5.59 8.07
CA MET A 27 0.41 4.58 8.16
C MET A 27 1.07 4.55 9.54
N ARG A 28 1.28 5.70 10.17
CA ARG A 28 1.79 5.76 11.56
C ARG A 28 0.85 5.07 12.56
N LYS A 29 -0.47 5.18 12.38
CA LYS A 29 -1.45 4.47 13.21
C LYS A 29 -1.37 2.96 12.95
N ILE A 30 -1.43 2.54 11.68
CA ILE A 30 -1.36 1.14 11.27
C ILE A 30 -0.07 0.48 11.81
N ILE A 31 1.09 1.11 11.62
CA ILE A 31 2.39 0.62 12.12
C ILE A 31 2.41 0.46 13.65
N LYS A 32 1.58 1.19 14.40
CA LYS A 32 1.54 1.11 15.86
C LYS A 32 0.48 0.15 16.40
N SER A 33 -0.66 0.01 15.72
CA SER A 33 -1.82 -0.71 16.27
C SER A 33 -2.14 -2.02 15.58
N GLU A 34 -1.73 -2.20 14.32
CA GLU A 34 -2.17 -3.32 13.49
C GLU A 34 -1.03 -4.26 13.15
N GLU A 35 -1.34 -5.54 12.98
CA GLU A 35 -0.47 -6.47 12.27
C GLU A 35 -0.57 -6.20 10.76
N ILE A 36 0.59 -6.08 10.12
CA ILE A 36 0.73 -5.77 8.69
C ILE A 36 1.19 -7.03 7.97
N VAL A 37 0.49 -7.38 6.89
CA VAL A 37 0.92 -8.43 5.97
C VAL A 37 1.40 -7.80 4.67
N CYS A 38 2.55 -8.27 4.18
CA CYS A 38 3.07 -7.95 2.86
C CYS A 38 3.57 -9.23 2.19
N ASN A 39 3.43 -9.34 0.88
CA ASN A 39 4.07 -10.42 0.15
C ASN A 39 5.47 -10.01 -0.32
N THR A 40 6.30 -10.99 -0.69
CA THR A 40 7.67 -10.75 -1.17
C THR A 40 7.73 -9.84 -2.40
N ILE A 41 6.71 -9.85 -3.26
CA ILE A 41 6.61 -8.96 -4.44
C ILE A 41 6.46 -7.50 -4.02
N VAL A 42 5.54 -7.18 -3.12
CA VAL A 42 5.37 -5.83 -2.56
C VAL A 42 6.67 -5.36 -1.92
N VAL A 43 7.36 -6.25 -1.20
CA VAL A 43 8.63 -5.90 -0.58
C VAL A 43 9.69 -5.52 -1.62
N MET A 44 9.79 -6.31 -2.69
CA MET A 44 10.70 -6.05 -3.80
C MET A 44 10.37 -4.75 -4.54
N GLU A 45 9.09 -4.46 -4.80
CA GLU A 45 8.67 -3.23 -5.48
C GLU A 45 9.01 -1.98 -4.67
N VAL A 46 8.76 -2.01 -3.36
CA VAL A 46 9.14 -0.92 -2.44
C VAL A 46 10.66 -0.74 -2.42
N ALA A 47 11.42 -1.84 -2.29
CA ALA A 47 12.88 -1.78 -2.30
C ALA A 47 13.43 -1.20 -3.62
N HIS A 48 12.91 -1.66 -4.76
CA HIS A 48 13.26 -1.14 -6.08
C HIS A 48 12.95 0.35 -6.21
N TYR A 49 11.77 0.79 -5.75
CA TYR A 49 11.42 2.21 -5.74
C TYR A 49 12.40 3.03 -4.91
N LEU A 50 12.73 2.57 -3.70
CA LEU A 50 13.64 3.28 -2.79
C LEU A 50 15.06 3.39 -3.37
N VAL A 51 15.59 2.32 -3.97
CA VAL A 51 16.92 2.33 -4.61
C VAL A 51 16.95 3.31 -5.79
N ARG A 52 15.87 3.39 -6.57
CA ARG A 52 15.80 4.28 -7.73
C ARG A 52 15.71 5.76 -7.37
N HIS A 53 15.15 6.10 -6.21
CA HIS A 53 14.79 7.48 -5.89
C HIS A 53 15.56 8.09 -4.71
N PHE A 54 16.34 7.30 -3.98
CA PHE A 54 17.17 7.75 -2.85
C PHE A 54 18.64 7.36 -3.06
N LYS A 55 19.56 8.05 -2.39
CA LYS A 55 20.99 7.67 -2.38
C LYS A 55 21.15 6.31 -1.71
N GLY A 56 22.14 5.52 -2.14
CA GLY A 56 22.28 4.11 -1.73
C GLY A 56 22.23 3.86 -0.21
N ALA A 57 22.86 4.70 0.60
CA ALA A 57 22.81 4.58 2.06
C ALA A 57 21.42 4.86 2.65
N ASP A 58 20.69 5.85 2.10
CA ASP A 58 19.34 6.19 2.53
C ASP A 58 18.33 5.13 2.11
N ALA A 59 18.44 4.64 0.88
CA ALA A 59 17.62 3.54 0.37
C ALA A 59 17.78 2.30 1.25
N ARG A 60 19.02 1.88 1.52
CA ARG A 60 19.31 0.70 2.34
C ARG A 60 18.77 0.83 3.75
N ARG A 61 18.91 2.01 4.37
CA ARG A 61 18.36 2.27 5.71
C ARG A 61 16.83 2.18 5.72
N LYS A 62 16.15 2.77 4.74
CA LYS A 62 14.68 2.71 4.63
C LYS A 62 14.17 1.30 4.39
N ILE A 63 14.81 0.55 3.50
CA ILE A 63 14.52 -0.87 3.27
C ILE A 63 14.70 -1.66 4.56
N GLY A 64 15.81 -1.42 5.27
CA GLY A 64 16.08 -2.04 6.57
C GLY A 64 14.97 -1.77 7.58
N TYR A 65 14.49 -0.52 7.71
CA TYR A 65 13.36 -0.24 8.60
C TYR A 65 12.10 -0.96 8.18
N PHE A 66 11.80 -0.99 6.89
CA PHE A 66 10.59 -1.57 6.34
C PHE A 66 10.51 -3.09 6.59
N VAL A 67 11.56 -3.84 6.27
CA VAL A 67 11.57 -5.31 6.41
C VAL A 67 11.73 -5.79 7.86
N ASN A 68 12.23 -4.92 8.74
CA ASN A 68 12.42 -5.23 10.17
C ASN A 68 11.35 -4.59 11.07
N LEU A 69 10.21 -4.17 10.51
CA LEU A 69 9.07 -3.72 11.31
C LEU A 69 8.57 -4.89 12.18
N ARG A 70 8.45 -4.67 13.50
CA ARG A 70 8.10 -5.72 14.47
C ARG A 70 6.76 -6.42 14.18
N ASN A 71 5.81 -5.66 13.65
CA ASN A 71 4.46 -6.10 13.32
C ASN A 71 4.28 -6.40 11.83
N MET A 72 5.37 -6.61 11.10
CA MET A 72 5.36 -7.01 9.69
C MET A 72 5.46 -8.52 9.57
N ASN A 73 4.50 -9.10 8.86
CA ASN A 73 4.51 -10.49 8.43
C ASN A 73 4.73 -10.52 6.92
N ILE A 74 5.89 -11.03 6.50
CA ILE A 74 6.25 -11.17 5.08
C ILE A 74 5.91 -12.59 4.65
N VAL A 75 4.95 -12.71 3.74
CA VAL A 75 4.51 -13.99 3.18
C VAL A 75 5.13 -14.24 1.81
N ASP A 76 5.49 -15.50 1.55
CA ASP A 76 6.01 -15.90 0.25
C ASP A 76 4.93 -15.81 -0.83
N PHE A 77 5.33 -15.34 -2.01
CA PHE A 77 4.50 -15.33 -3.20
C PHE A 77 5.09 -16.31 -4.21
N ASP A 78 4.39 -17.41 -4.45
CA ASP A 78 4.82 -18.45 -5.37
C ASP A 78 3.87 -18.56 -6.58
N ARG A 79 4.20 -19.49 -7.49
CA ARG A 79 3.42 -19.71 -8.71
C ARG A 79 1.99 -20.17 -8.40
N SER A 80 1.80 -20.96 -7.34
CA SER A 80 0.48 -21.49 -6.99
C SER A 80 -0.48 -20.38 -6.59
N VAL A 81 -0.03 -19.47 -5.70
CA VAL A 81 -0.79 -18.30 -5.26
C VAL A 81 -1.10 -17.38 -6.44
N MET A 82 -0.12 -17.19 -7.35
CA MET A 82 -0.34 -16.43 -8.57
C MET A 82 -1.41 -17.05 -9.46
N THR A 83 -1.33 -18.36 -9.72
CA THR A 83 -2.30 -19.07 -10.55
C THR A 83 -3.70 -19.00 -9.95
N GLU A 84 -3.84 -19.22 -8.64
CA GLU A 84 -5.12 -19.09 -7.94
C GLU A 84 -5.71 -17.68 -8.07
N ALA A 85 -4.88 -16.64 -7.90
CA ALA A 85 -5.33 -15.25 -8.04
C ALA A 85 -5.82 -14.93 -9.47
N LEU A 86 -5.17 -15.50 -10.49
CA LEU A 86 -5.56 -15.34 -11.89
C LEU A 86 -6.82 -16.13 -12.25
N GLU A 87 -7.03 -17.29 -11.65
CA GLU A 87 -8.20 -18.15 -11.84
C GLU A 87 -9.45 -17.64 -11.12
N SER A 88 -9.30 -16.72 -10.17
CA SER A 88 -10.41 -15.97 -9.56
C SER A 88 -10.45 -14.49 -10.01
N PRO A 89 -11.01 -14.17 -11.21
CA PRO A 89 -11.15 -12.81 -11.73
C PRO A 89 -11.93 -11.85 -10.82
N ARG A 90 -12.81 -12.40 -9.97
CA ARG A 90 -13.65 -11.63 -9.04
C ARG A 90 -12.84 -11.13 -7.83
N GLU A 91 -11.78 -11.84 -7.45
CA GLU A 91 -10.89 -11.48 -6.34
C GLU A 91 -9.75 -10.55 -6.80
N THR A 92 -9.19 -10.77 -7.99
CA THR A 92 -8.15 -9.90 -8.59
C THR A 92 -8.65 -8.47 -8.77
N SER A 93 -9.92 -8.30 -9.13
CA SER A 93 -10.57 -7.00 -9.16
C SER A 93 -10.62 -6.35 -7.77
N ARG A 94 -10.88 -7.11 -6.70
CA ARG A 94 -10.91 -6.58 -5.31
C ARG A 94 -9.53 -6.26 -4.75
N ILE A 95 -8.51 -7.07 -5.06
CA ILE A 95 -7.12 -6.82 -4.66
C ILE A 95 -6.59 -5.53 -5.31
N CYS A 96 -6.95 -5.25 -6.56
CA CYS A 96 -6.61 -3.99 -7.24
C CYS A 96 -7.54 -2.81 -6.91
N LEU A 97 -8.81 -3.03 -6.57
CA LEU A 97 -9.80 -1.95 -6.38
C LEU A 97 -10.00 -1.50 -4.93
N HIS A 98 -9.51 -2.23 -3.91
CA HIS A 98 -9.90 -1.87 -2.54
C HIS A 98 -9.38 -0.51 -2.07
N ARG A 99 -8.39 0.11 -2.73
CA ARG A 99 -8.09 1.56 -2.59
C ARG A 99 -7.46 2.15 -3.85
N GLY A 100 -8.21 2.13 -4.95
CA GLY A 100 -7.88 2.92 -6.13
C GLY A 100 -7.90 4.43 -5.82
N PHE A 101 -6.80 4.96 -5.29
CA PHE A 101 -6.54 6.40 -5.27
C PHE A 101 -6.29 6.80 -6.73
N ARG A 102 -7.39 7.13 -7.45
CA ARG A 102 -7.33 7.67 -8.81
C ARG A 102 -6.38 8.86 -8.79
N ARG A 103 -5.23 8.72 -9.45
CA ARG A 103 -4.36 9.82 -9.83
C ARG A 103 -5.20 10.82 -10.62
N LYS A 104 -5.68 11.89 -9.96
CA LYS A 104 -6.43 12.97 -10.61
C LYS A 104 -5.43 13.70 -11.50
N ARG A 105 -5.37 13.33 -12.79
CA ARG A 105 -4.79 14.19 -13.83
C ARG A 105 -5.47 15.55 -13.68
N ARG A 106 -4.68 16.58 -13.37
CA ARG A 106 -5.14 17.97 -13.25
C ARG A 106 -5.95 18.37 -14.49
N ARG A 107 -7.26 18.46 -14.33
CA ARG A 107 -8.10 19.53 -14.90
C ARG A 107 -9.11 19.91 -13.82
N GLY A 108 -9.38 21.20 -13.72
CA GLY A 108 -9.95 21.87 -12.57
C GLY A 108 -11.36 21.42 -12.18
N ASN A 109 -11.85 22.14 -11.18
CA ASN A 109 -13.12 22.06 -10.49
C ASN A 109 -13.13 21.24 -9.18
N SER A 110 -13.40 22.01 -8.14
CA SER A 110 -13.82 21.70 -6.79
C SER A 110 -15.05 20.81 -6.80
N ASP A 111 -14.97 19.68 -6.09
CA ASP A 111 -16.11 19.09 -5.39
C ASP A 111 -15.57 18.18 -4.29
N VAL A 112 -15.87 18.57 -3.05
CA VAL A 112 -15.57 17.82 -1.83
C VAL A 112 -16.68 16.78 -1.67
N GLY A 113 -16.40 15.54 -2.10
CA GLY A 113 -17.28 14.41 -1.88
C GLY A 113 -17.09 13.83 -0.49
N VAL A 114 -17.95 14.22 0.45
CA VAL A 114 -18.19 13.47 1.70
C VAL A 114 -18.91 12.19 1.32
N ILE A 115 -18.31 11.02 1.54
CA ILE A 115 -18.98 9.74 1.31
C ILE A 115 -19.56 9.28 2.65
N LYS A 116 -20.90 9.31 2.74
CA LYS A 116 -21.67 8.62 3.77
C LYS A 116 -21.54 7.12 3.56
N THR A 117 -21.22 6.39 4.62
CA THR A 117 -21.40 4.93 4.70
C THR A 117 -22.90 4.62 4.67
N GLU A 118 -23.35 3.91 3.64
CA GLU A 118 -24.65 3.22 3.70
C GLU A 118 -24.50 2.03 4.66
N GLU A 119 -25.28 2.07 5.73
CA GLU A 119 -25.55 0.94 6.60
C GLU A 119 -26.36 -0.10 5.82
N ASN A 120 -25.75 -1.25 5.53
CA ASN A 120 -26.48 -2.42 5.09
C ASN A 120 -27.24 -3.01 6.29
N ASN A 121 -28.52 -2.68 6.42
CA ASN A 121 -29.46 -3.43 7.26
C ASN A 121 -29.80 -4.76 6.59
N LEU A 122 -29.31 -5.84 7.21
CA LEU A 122 -29.85 -7.19 7.06
C LEU A 122 -30.92 -7.38 8.15
N THR A 123 -32.19 -7.19 7.77
CA THR A 123 -33.37 -7.96 8.23
C THR A 123 -34.58 -7.54 7.42
#